data_AF-A0A2G8SXE4-F1
#
_entry.id   AF-A0A2G8SXE4-F1
#
_cell.length_a   1.000
_cell.length_b   1.000
_cell.length_c   1.000
_cell.angle_alpha   90.00
_cell.angle_beta   90.00
_cell.angle_gamma   90.00
#
_symmetry.space_group_name_H-M   'P 1'
#
loop_
_entity.id
_entity.type
_entity.pdbx_description
1 polymer ?
#
loop_
_entity_poly.entity_id
_entity_poly.type
_entity_poly.pdbx_seq_one_letter_code
_entity_poly.pdbx_strand_id
1 'polypeptide(L)'
;MKENDLTANQLTTPSGLAHKLREQLLLRQRVDGDRMMLADDVLAAALDGSRPLNPNERAALASSPLTMRRLRQLSIERARSAHAWQASGGMLRAAATGAALEKLVTDDNHWALHFVQHEDGALWQVILKLAADAPFAPALMREQPMLLVRDGAGAIILQGRLDADGECENAWPFDLSPMAHFQLCGASFAVEAVRA
;
A
#
# COMPACT_ATOMS: atom_id res chain seq x y z
N MET A 1 19.58 0.27 34.49
CA MET A 1 20.20 -0.73 33.60
C MET A 1 19.19 -1.86 33.41
N LYS A 2 18.70 -2.03 32.17
CA LYS A 2 18.03 -3.22 31.59
C LYS A 2 16.76 -3.75 32.26
N GLU A 3 15.61 -3.32 31.74
CA GLU A 3 14.39 -4.15 31.65
C GLU A 3 13.92 -4.09 30.20
N ASN A 4 14.45 -4.98 29.37
CA ASN A 4 14.02 -5.12 27.98
C ASN A 4 14.36 -6.55 27.52
N ASP A 5 13.56 -7.54 27.92
CA ASP A 5 13.76 -8.94 27.51
C ASP A 5 12.46 -9.79 27.59
N LEU A 6 11.30 -9.20 27.27
CA LEU A 6 10.00 -9.91 27.30
C LEU A 6 9.41 -10.28 25.93
N THR A 7 10.08 -10.00 24.81
CA THR A 7 9.53 -10.30 23.46
C THR A 7 10.32 -11.31 22.64
N ALA A 8 11.41 -11.88 23.15
CA ALA A 8 12.22 -12.84 22.38
C ALA A 8 11.77 -14.31 22.50
N ASN A 9 10.89 -14.67 23.44
CA ASN A 9 10.69 -16.07 23.83
C ASN A 9 9.47 -16.80 23.21
N GLN A 10 8.80 -16.23 22.20
CA GLN A 10 7.68 -16.92 21.53
C GLN A 10 8.05 -17.65 20.22
N LEU A 11 9.30 -17.54 19.74
CA LEU A 11 9.75 -18.25 18.53
C LEU A 11 10.22 -19.70 18.78
N THR A 12 10.31 -20.14 20.03
CA THR A 12 10.92 -21.42 20.44
C THR A 12 9.94 -22.36 21.13
N THR A 13 8.66 -22.35 20.75
CA THR A 13 7.79 -23.49 21.08
C THR A 13 8.04 -24.63 20.08
N PRO A 14 8.29 -25.87 20.55
CA PRO A 14 8.52 -27.02 19.67
C PRO A 14 7.36 -27.29 18.69
N SER A 15 6.16 -26.80 19.02
CA SER A 15 4.96 -26.84 18.17
C SER A 15 5.11 -25.99 16.89
N GLY A 16 5.63 -24.77 16.98
CA GLY A 16 5.79 -23.87 15.82
C GLY A 16 6.90 -24.32 14.86
N LEU A 17 8.00 -24.85 15.41
CA LEU A 17 9.07 -25.46 14.60
C LEU A 17 8.57 -26.74 13.92
N ALA A 18 7.85 -27.60 14.64
CA ALA A 18 7.27 -28.82 14.07
C ALA A 18 6.26 -28.50 12.95
N HIS A 19 5.45 -27.45 13.10
CA HIS A 19 4.53 -26.99 12.06
C HIS A 19 5.28 -26.53 10.80
N LYS A 20 6.31 -25.70 10.95
CA LYS A 20 7.14 -25.23 9.82
C LYS A 20 7.90 -26.37 9.14
N LEU A 21 8.45 -27.31 9.92
CA LEU A 21 9.12 -28.50 9.39
C LEU A 21 8.14 -29.40 8.64
N ARG A 22 6.92 -29.58 9.16
CA ARG A 22 5.87 -30.37 8.51
C ARG A 22 5.38 -29.71 7.23
N GLU A 23 5.20 -28.40 7.21
CA GLU A 23 4.92 -27.63 5.98
C GLU A 23 6.05 -27.81 4.95
N GLN A 24 7.32 -27.70 5.36
CA GLN A 24 8.45 -27.89 4.46
C GLN A 24 8.55 -29.32 3.90
N LEU A 25 8.20 -30.33 4.69
CA LEU A 25 8.18 -31.73 4.24
C LEU A 25 7.04 -32.00 3.26
N LEU A 26 5.84 -31.49 3.54
CA LEU A 26 4.68 -31.62 2.65
C LEU A 26 4.93 -30.92 1.29
N LEU A 27 5.61 -29.77 1.29
CA LEU A 27 5.93 -29.03 0.06
C LEU A 27 7.01 -29.70 -0.80
N ARG A 28 7.86 -30.55 -0.23
CA ARG A 28 8.90 -31.31 -0.95
C ARG A 28 8.37 -32.59 -1.59
N GLN A 29 7.24 -33.10 -1.12
CA GLN A 29 6.66 -34.34 -1.62
C GLN A 29 5.89 -34.07 -2.92
N ARG A 30 6.39 -34.59 -4.04
CA ARG A 30 5.56 -34.77 -5.23
C ARG A 30 4.62 -35.93 -4.96
N VAL A 31 3.34 -35.62 -4.78
CA VAL A 31 2.28 -36.63 -4.66
C VAL A 31 1.74 -36.87 -6.07
N ASP A 32 1.97 -38.07 -6.61
CA ASP A 32 1.44 -38.44 -7.93
C ASP A 32 -0.09 -38.41 -7.91
N GLY A 33 -0.67 -37.69 -8.88
CA GLY A 33 -2.12 -37.51 -8.99
C GLY A 33 -2.72 -36.37 -8.15
N ASP A 34 -1.91 -35.56 -7.46
CA ASP A 34 -2.39 -34.36 -6.74
C ASP A 34 -3.01 -33.35 -7.72
N ARG A 35 -4.13 -32.75 -7.30
CA ARG A 35 -4.90 -31.80 -8.11
C ARG A 35 -5.15 -30.55 -7.30
N MET A 36 -5.30 -29.43 -8.00
CA MET A 36 -5.68 -28.16 -7.39
C MET A 36 -7.09 -28.30 -6.79
N MET A 37 -7.20 -28.13 -5.46
CA MET A 37 -8.46 -28.31 -4.72
C MET A 37 -9.21 -26.99 -4.48
N LEU A 38 -8.50 -25.86 -4.57
CA LEU A 38 -9.07 -24.52 -4.44
C LEU A 38 -8.68 -23.70 -5.66
N ALA A 39 -9.63 -22.94 -6.20
CA ALA A 39 -9.39 -22.03 -7.29
C ALA A 39 -8.59 -20.79 -6.83
N ASP A 40 -7.87 -20.17 -7.77
CA ASP A 40 -6.97 -19.04 -7.48
C ASP A 40 -7.71 -17.82 -6.91
N ASP A 41 -8.97 -17.61 -7.27
CA ASP A 41 -9.82 -16.54 -6.74
C ASP A 41 -10.13 -16.73 -5.25
N VAL A 42 -10.44 -17.97 -4.83
CA VAL A 42 -10.64 -18.31 -3.42
C VAL A 42 -9.35 -18.17 -2.63
N LEU A 43 -8.21 -18.57 -3.20
CA LEU A 43 -6.89 -18.40 -2.58
C LEU A 43 -6.50 -16.92 -2.48
N ALA A 44 -6.79 -16.12 -3.50
CA ALA A 44 -6.53 -14.68 -3.50
C ALA A 44 -7.41 -13.95 -2.46
N ALA A 45 -8.71 -14.24 -2.42
CA ALA A 45 -9.65 -13.68 -1.44
C ALA A 45 -9.32 -14.07 0.02
N ALA A 46 -8.75 -15.27 0.20
CA ALA A 46 -8.22 -15.69 1.48
C ALA A 46 -6.95 -14.94 1.88
N LEU A 47 -6.07 -14.65 0.92
CA LEU A 47 -4.85 -13.89 1.15
C LEU A 47 -5.15 -12.41 1.41
N ASP A 48 -6.14 -11.80 0.75
CA ASP A 48 -6.50 -10.38 0.92
C ASP A 48 -7.42 -10.08 2.11
N GLY A 49 -7.94 -11.12 2.76
CA GLY A 49 -8.77 -11.00 3.94
C GLY A 49 -10.23 -10.63 3.64
N SER A 50 -10.60 -10.48 2.36
CA SER A 50 -11.98 -10.26 1.93
C SER A 50 -12.88 -11.44 2.27
N ARG A 51 -12.30 -12.65 2.37
CA ARG A 51 -13.04 -13.86 2.73
C ARG A 51 -12.16 -14.86 3.48
N PRO A 52 -12.50 -15.25 4.72
CA PRO A 52 -11.80 -16.32 5.41
C PRO A 52 -12.10 -17.69 4.77
N LEU A 53 -11.08 -18.57 4.69
CA LEU A 53 -11.27 -19.97 4.30
C LEU A 53 -12.14 -20.68 5.35
N ASN A 54 -13.18 -21.37 4.87
CA ASN A 54 -14.03 -22.19 5.73
C ASN A 54 -13.31 -23.51 6.15
N PRO A 55 -13.84 -24.27 7.12
CA PRO A 55 -13.19 -25.49 7.60
C PRO A 55 -12.92 -26.55 6.50
N ASN A 56 -13.83 -26.69 5.52
CA ASN A 56 -13.66 -27.63 4.42
C ASN A 56 -12.56 -27.17 3.44
N GLU A 57 -12.48 -25.87 3.17
CA GLU A 57 -11.44 -25.26 2.35
C GLU A 57 -10.07 -25.34 3.02
N ARG A 58 -10.01 -25.18 4.34
CA ARG A 58 -8.78 -25.41 5.13
C ARG A 58 -8.33 -26.87 5.08
N ALA A 59 -9.27 -27.82 5.16
CA ALA A 59 -8.96 -29.24 5.03
C ALA A 59 -8.47 -29.58 3.61
N ALA A 60 -9.09 -29.01 2.58
CA ALA A 60 -8.69 -29.15 1.18
C ALA A 60 -7.31 -28.54 0.89
N LEU A 61 -6.99 -27.40 1.52
CA LEU A 61 -5.68 -26.79 1.45
C LEU A 61 -4.62 -27.68 2.13
N ALA A 62 -4.89 -28.19 3.32
CA ALA A 62 -3.95 -29.03 4.06
C ALA A 62 -3.69 -30.41 3.41
N SER A 63 -4.66 -30.93 2.64
CA SER A 63 -4.55 -32.24 1.98
C SER A 63 -3.87 -32.20 0.61
N SER A 64 -3.73 -31.02 -0.01
CA SER A 64 -3.13 -30.85 -1.34
C SER A 64 -1.83 -30.01 -1.29
N PRO A 65 -0.65 -30.65 -1.36
CA PRO A 65 0.62 -29.95 -1.52
C PRO A 65 0.67 -28.98 -2.69
N LEU A 66 0.00 -29.29 -3.81
CA LEU A 66 -0.10 -28.42 -4.99
C LEU A 66 -0.89 -27.15 -4.69
N THR A 67 -2.02 -27.26 -3.99
CA THR A 67 -2.84 -26.10 -3.56
C THR A 67 -2.06 -25.22 -2.57
N MET A 68 -1.32 -25.82 -1.63
CA MET A 68 -0.40 -25.10 -0.72
C MET A 68 0.74 -24.37 -1.46
N ARG A 69 1.34 -25.01 -2.46
CA ARG A 69 2.36 -24.38 -3.31
C ARG A 69 1.77 -23.21 -4.09
N ARG A 70 0.55 -23.35 -4.61
CA ARG A 70 -0.15 -22.28 -5.34
C ARG A 70 -0.45 -21.09 -4.44
N LEU A 71 -0.98 -21.32 -3.23
CA LEU A 71 -1.19 -20.27 -2.23
C LEU A 71 0.11 -19.51 -1.90
N ARG A 72 1.22 -20.25 -1.71
CA ARG A 72 2.53 -19.64 -1.46
C ARG A 72 3.05 -18.86 -2.66
N GLN A 73 2.80 -19.33 -3.88
CA GLN A 73 3.20 -18.61 -5.08
C GLN A 73 2.41 -17.30 -5.21
N LEU A 74 1.08 -17.33 -5.01
CA LEU A 74 0.22 -16.14 -5.03
C LEU A 74 0.63 -15.14 -3.94
N SER A 75 1.02 -15.60 -2.75
CA SER A 75 1.50 -14.71 -1.69
C SER A 75 2.85 -14.05 -2.05
N ILE A 76 3.76 -14.75 -2.73
CA ILE A 76 5.02 -14.19 -3.23
C ILE A 76 4.78 -13.23 -4.40
N GLU A 77 3.92 -13.58 -5.35
CA GLU A 77 3.53 -12.72 -6.47
C GLU A 77 2.91 -11.42 -5.95
N ARG A 78 2.00 -11.52 -4.97
CA ARG A 78 1.45 -10.36 -4.29
C ARG A 78 2.50 -9.55 -3.54
N ALA A 79 3.39 -10.20 -2.80
CA ALA A 79 4.46 -9.50 -2.11
C ALA A 79 5.34 -8.73 -3.11
N ARG A 80 5.66 -9.32 -4.27
CA ARG A 80 6.41 -8.64 -5.34
C ARG A 80 5.64 -7.46 -5.93
N SER A 81 4.35 -7.59 -6.19
CA SER A 81 3.51 -6.48 -6.66
C SER A 81 3.38 -5.37 -5.62
N ALA A 82 3.31 -5.72 -4.33
CA ALA A 82 3.28 -4.77 -3.22
C ALA A 82 4.64 -4.06 -3.01
N HIS A 83 5.77 -4.67 -3.38
CA HIS A 83 7.10 -4.05 -3.38
C HIS A 83 7.38 -3.20 -4.64
N ALA A 84 6.42 -3.09 -5.57
CA ALA A 84 6.65 -2.48 -6.87
C ALA A 84 5.89 -1.16 -7.09
N TRP A 85 5.25 -0.59 -6.07
CA TRP A 85 4.65 0.74 -6.21
C TRP A 85 5.74 1.76 -6.55
N GLN A 86 5.60 2.42 -7.70
CA GLN A 86 6.57 3.38 -8.22
C GLN A 86 5.96 4.77 -8.35
N ALA A 87 4.71 4.84 -8.81
CA ALA A 87 3.99 6.08 -8.98
C ALA A 87 2.47 5.85 -9.00
N SER A 88 1.73 6.91 -8.66
CA SER A 88 0.27 7.02 -8.86
C SER A 88 -0.04 8.39 -9.48
N GLY A 89 -0.88 8.41 -10.52
CA GLY A 89 -1.35 9.63 -11.18
C GLY A 89 -2.74 10.02 -10.73
N GLY A 90 -3.08 11.30 -10.81
CA GLY A 90 -4.42 11.81 -10.58
C GLY A 90 -4.70 13.06 -11.41
N MET A 91 -5.98 13.41 -11.49
CA MET A 91 -6.45 14.53 -12.31
C MET A 91 -7.46 15.36 -11.54
N LEU A 92 -7.36 16.69 -11.68
CA LEU A 92 -8.38 17.63 -11.25
C LEU A 92 -9.65 17.34 -12.05
N ARG A 93 -10.58 16.60 -11.42
CA ARG A 93 -11.89 16.37 -12.01
C ARG A 93 -12.70 17.63 -11.78
N ALA A 94 -13.15 18.23 -12.89
CA ALA A 94 -13.88 19.48 -12.91
C ALA A 94 -15.17 19.38 -12.06
N ALA A 95 -15.07 19.70 -10.78
CA ALA A 95 -16.21 20.17 -10.01
C ALA A 95 -16.29 21.67 -10.25
N ALA A 96 -17.14 22.03 -11.22
CA ALA A 96 -17.47 23.39 -11.60
C ALA A 96 -18.30 24.06 -10.50
N THR A 97 -17.65 24.67 -9.53
CA THR A 97 -18.17 25.80 -8.73
C THR A 97 -16.95 26.52 -8.16
N GLY A 98 -17.00 27.85 -8.01
CA GLY A 98 -15.88 28.67 -7.51
C GLY A 98 -15.50 28.43 -6.04
N ALA A 99 -15.64 27.20 -5.53
CA ALA A 99 -15.20 26.78 -4.22
C ALA A 99 -13.69 26.46 -4.22
N ALA A 100 -13.04 26.65 -3.08
CA ALA A 100 -11.65 26.29 -2.87
C ALA A 100 -11.42 24.79 -3.14
N LEU A 101 -10.31 24.45 -3.79
CA LEU A 101 -9.92 23.06 -3.98
C LEU A 101 -9.48 22.49 -2.62
N GLU A 102 -10.29 21.61 -2.04
CA GLU A 102 -9.97 21.00 -0.73
C GLU A 102 -9.14 19.73 -0.87
N LYS A 103 -9.40 18.94 -1.92
CA LYS A 103 -8.83 17.60 -2.07
C LYS A 103 -8.67 17.17 -3.53
N LEU A 104 -7.56 16.51 -3.83
CA LEU A 104 -7.36 15.69 -5.03
C LEU A 104 -7.04 14.26 -4.65
N VAL A 105 -7.44 13.31 -5.51
CA VAL A 105 -7.19 11.87 -5.29
C VAL A 105 -6.60 11.29 -6.57
N THR A 106 -5.68 10.36 -6.41
CA THR A 106 -5.10 9.58 -7.49
C THR A 106 -6.12 8.61 -8.09
N ASP A 107 -5.96 8.23 -9.35
CA ASP A 107 -6.93 7.39 -10.07
C ASP A 107 -7.04 5.96 -9.48
N ASP A 108 -5.99 5.50 -8.77
CA ASP A 108 -5.99 4.25 -8.01
C ASP A 108 -6.54 4.38 -6.58
N ASN A 109 -6.96 5.59 -6.18
CA ASN A 109 -7.45 5.95 -4.85
C ASN A 109 -6.47 5.70 -3.69
N HIS A 110 -5.18 5.50 -3.97
CA HIS A 110 -4.21 5.21 -2.91
C HIS A 110 -3.60 6.45 -2.27
N TRP A 111 -3.70 7.60 -2.94
CA TRP A 111 -3.17 8.87 -2.45
C TRP A 111 -4.19 9.99 -2.55
N ALA A 112 -4.20 10.84 -1.53
CA ALA A 112 -4.93 12.08 -1.52
C ALA A 112 -3.99 13.27 -1.27
N LEU A 113 -4.16 14.35 -2.02
CA LEU A 113 -3.61 15.66 -1.70
C LEU A 113 -4.71 16.50 -1.07
N HIS A 114 -4.49 16.96 0.15
CA HIS A 114 -5.34 17.89 0.85
C HIS A 114 -4.73 19.28 0.80
N PHE A 115 -5.57 20.30 0.64
CA PHE A 115 -5.16 21.69 0.64
C PHE A 115 -5.89 22.42 1.76
N VAL A 116 -5.12 23.03 2.64
CA VAL A 116 -5.63 23.76 3.80
C VAL A 116 -5.20 25.21 3.66
N GLN A 117 -6.16 26.13 3.75
CA GLN A 117 -5.86 27.55 3.78
C GLN A 117 -5.59 27.96 5.24
N HIS A 118 -4.50 28.68 5.49
CA HIS A 118 -4.25 29.28 6.81
C HIS A 118 -5.26 30.40 7.10
N GLU A 119 -5.49 30.69 8.39
CA GLU A 119 -6.47 31.69 8.86
C GLU A 119 -6.22 33.09 8.27
N ASP A 120 -4.97 33.43 7.94
CA ASP A 120 -4.58 34.70 7.31
C ASP A 120 -4.91 34.77 5.80
N GLY A 121 -5.47 33.70 5.21
CA GLY A 121 -6.01 33.65 3.85
C GLY A 121 -4.98 33.65 2.71
N ALA A 122 -3.74 34.04 2.95
CA ALA A 122 -2.71 34.15 1.91
C ALA A 122 -1.88 32.87 1.71
N LEU A 123 -1.75 32.06 2.76
CA LEU A 123 -0.87 30.88 2.74
C LEU A 123 -1.68 29.60 2.66
N TRP A 124 -1.22 28.70 1.82
CA TRP A 124 -1.77 27.36 1.68
C TRP A 124 -0.78 26.34 2.22
N GLN A 125 -1.31 25.29 2.83
CA GLN A 125 -0.58 24.08 3.19
C GLN A 125 -1.08 22.95 2.30
N VAL A 126 -0.16 22.10 1.86
CA VAL A 126 -0.45 20.89 1.11
C VAL A 126 -0.04 19.68 1.94
N ILE A 127 -0.95 18.71 2.04
CA ILE A 127 -0.75 17.47 2.79
C ILE A 127 -1.00 16.30 1.84
N LEU A 128 0.03 15.49 1.61
CA LEU A 128 -0.09 14.20 0.95
C LEU A 128 -0.46 13.15 1.99
N LYS A 129 -1.52 12.40 1.74
CA LYS A 129 -2.02 11.33 2.61
C LYS A 129 -2.11 10.01 1.87
N LEU A 130 -1.52 8.98 2.46
CA LEU A 130 -1.61 7.60 2.01
C LEU A 130 -2.92 6.94 2.50
N ALA A 131 -3.60 6.20 1.62
CA ALA A 131 -4.77 5.42 2.01
C ALA A 131 -4.35 4.20 2.85
N ALA A 132 -5.02 3.98 3.97
CA ALA A 132 -4.68 2.91 4.92
C ALA A 132 -4.86 1.49 4.34
N ASP A 133 -5.73 1.34 3.34
CA ASP A 133 -6.01 0.11 2.63
C ASP A 133 -5.14 -0.09 1.38
N ALA A 134 -4.23 0.84 1.07
CA ALA A 134 -3.33 0.70 -0.06
C ALA A 134 -2.45 -0.57 0.11
N PRO A 135 -2.40 -1.48 -0.88
CA PRO A 135 -1.69 -2.76 -0.75
C PRO A 135 -0.21 -2.64 -0.43
N PHE A 136 0.41 -1.49 -0.76
CA PHE A 136 1.82 -1.18 -0.52
C PHE A 136 2.06 -0.34 0.73
N ALA A 137 1.02 0.10 1.45
CA ALA A 137 1.18 0.97 2.61
C ALA A 137 2.11 0.40 3.69
N PRO A 138 2.01 -0.88 4.10
CA PRO A 138 2.90 -1.42 5.11
C PRO A 138 4.38 -1.45 4.70
N ALA A 139 4.67 -1.56 3.40
CA ALA A 139 6.04 -1.48 2.90
C ALA A 139 6.54 -0.04 2.91
N LEU A 140 5.71 0.87 2.41
CA LEU A 140 6.04 2.29 2.30
C LEU A 140 6.22 2.97 3.66
N MET A 141 5.41 2.62 4.66
CA MET A 141 5.55 3.09 6.05
C MET A 141 6.83 2.56 6.74
N ARG A 142 7.34 1.41 6.31
CA ARG A 142 8.57 0.82 6.87
C ARG A 142 9.82 1.39 6.22
N GLU A 143 9.80 1.53 4.90
CA GLU A 143 10.93 1.99 4.10
C GLU A 143 11.06 3.52 4.11
N GLN A 144 9.95 4.22 4.34
CA GLN A 144 9.82 5.68 4.34
C GLN A 144 10.60 6.33 3.20
N PRO A 145 10.39 5.93 1.93
CA PRO A 145 11.11 6.51 0.81
C PRO A 145 10.85 8.02 0.73
N MET A 146 11.76 8.74 0.10
CA MET A 146 11.49 10.13 -0.26
C MET A 146 10.40 10.13 -1.34
N LEU A 147 9.29 10.79 -1.09
CA LEU A 147 8.19 10.97 -2.02
C LEU A 147 8.31 12.31 -2.72
N LEU A 148 7.82 12.34 -3.95
CA LEU A 148 7.75 13.51 -4.79
C LEU A 148 6.36 13.64 -5.39
N VAL A 149 5.78 14.82 -5.28
CA VAL A 149 4.51 15.17 -5.91
C VAL A 149 4.81 16.20 -7.00
N ARG A 150 4.39 15.91 -8.23
CA ARG A 150 4.52 16.81 -9.37
C ARG A 150 3.17 17.21 -9.93
N ASP A 151 3.05 18.42 -10.47
CA ASP A 151 1.90 18.82 -11.28
C ASP A 151 2.03 18.30 -12.73
N GLY A 152 1.00 18.56 -13.54
CA GLY A 152 0.97 18.19 -14.96
C GLY A 152 1.97 18.92 -15.85
N ALA A 153 2.59 20.00 -15.36
CA ALA A 153 3.70 20.70 -16.01
C ALA A 153 5.08 20.18 -15.54
N GLY A 154 5.12 19.27 -14.57
CA GLY A 154 6.32 18.68 -13.99
C GLY A 154 6.93 19.48 -12.84
N ALA A 155 6.31 20.58 -12.39
CA ALA A 155 6.79 21.34 -11.24
C ALA A 155 6.56 20.55 -9.94
N ILE A 156 7.47 20.71 -8.98
CA ILE A 156 7.41 20.00 -7.69
C ILE A 156 6.44 20.74 -6.77
N ILE A 157 5.36 20.06 -6.37
CA ILE A 157 4.38 20.56 -5.41
C ILE A 157 4.85 20.26 -3.98
N LEU A 158 5.33 19.03 -3.75
CA LEU A 158 5.70 18.55 -2.44
C LEU A 158 6.82 17.52 -2.57
N GLN A 159 7.80 17.60 -1.68
CA GLN A 159 8.85 16.59 -1.52
C GLN A 159 9.06 16.33 -0.03
N GLY A 160 9.04 15.07 0.38
CA GLY A 160 9.22 14.69 1.78
C GLY A 160 9.03 13.21 2.04
N ARG A 161 9.06 12.81 3.31
CA ARG A 161 8.82 11.43 3.75
C ARG A 161 7.52 11.38 4.55
N LEU A 162 6.86 10.23 4.54
CA LEU A 162 5.67 10.02 5.38
C LEU A 162 6.06 9.97 6.86
N ASP A 163 5.21 10.55 7.69
CA ASP A 163 5.25 10.43 9.14
C ASP A 163 4.56 9.13 9.63
N ALA A 164 4.28 9.06 10.94
CA ALA A 164 3.65 7.89 11.56
C ALA A 164 2.18 7.69 11.15
N ASP A 165 1.51 8.73 10.70
CA ASP A 165 0.10 8.73 10.28
C ASP A 165 -0.05 8.48 8.76
N GLY A 166 1.07 8.36 8.05
CA GLY A 166 1.10 8.16 6.60
C GLY A 166 0.89 9.46 5.84
N GLU A 167 1.28 10.58 6.46
CA GLU A 167 1.12 11.93 5.92
C GLU A 167 2.47 12.59 5.66
N CYS A 168 2.51 13.48 4.67
CA CYS A 168 3.64 14.36 4.44
C CYS A 168 3.10 15.74 4.09
N GLU A 169 3.54 16.75 4.81
CA GLU A 169 3.05 18.12 4.67
C GLU A 169 4.17 19.09 4.28
N ASN A 170 3.81 20.13 3.53
CA ASN A 170 4.67 21.26 3.22
C ASN A 170 3.82 22.52 2.98
N ALA A 171 4.47 23.68 3.07
CA ALA A 171 3.90 24.90 2.55
C ALA A 171 3.68 24.77 1.04
N TRP A 172 2.53 25.26 0.57
CA TRP A 172 2.24 25.34 -0.85
C TRP A 172 3.26 26.28 -1.53
N PRO A 173 3.99 25.82 -2.57
CA PRO A 173 5.16 26.52 -3.06
C PRO A 173 4.85 27.58 -4.14
N PHE A 174 3.59 27.78 -4.50
CA PHE A 174 3.18 28.66 -5.60
C PHE A 174 2.36 29.85 -5.12
N ASP A 175 2.45 30.96 -5.85
CA ASP A 175 1.69 32.19 -5.54
C ASP A 175 0.19 32.07 -5.83
N LEU A 176 -0.18 31.18 -6.75
CA LEU A 176 -1.56 30.93 -7.13
C LEU A 176 -2.23 29.97 -6.15
N SER A 177 -3.55 30.10 -5.96
CA SER A 177 -4.32 29.10 -5.22
C SER A 177 -4.20 27.72 -5.89
N PRO A 178 -4.31 26.61 -5.13
CA PRO A 178 -4.19 25.27 -5.69
C PRO A 178 -5.11 25.02 -6.90
N MET A 179 -6.37 25.47 -6.83
CA MET A 179 -7.31 25.37 -7.95
C MET A 179 -6.78 26.07 -9.21
N ALA A 180 -6.37 27.33 -9.10
CA ALA A 180 -5.91 28.13 -10.23
C ALA A 180 -4.60 27.57 -10.81
N HIS A 181 -3.69 27.11 -9.95
CA HIS A 181 -2.45 26.48 -10.36
C HIS A 181 -2.70 25.22 -11.19
N PHE A 182 -3.49 24.27 -10.69
CA PHE A 182 -3.76 23.03 -11.43
C PHE A 182 -4.48 23.27 -12.75
N GLN A 183 -5.41 24.23 -12.82
CA GLN A 183 -6.08 24.59 -14.07
C GLN A 183 -5.09 25.09 -15.15
N LEU A 184 -4.04 25.80 -14.75
CA LEU A 184 -2.99 26.29 -15.67
C LEU A 184 -1.96 25.20 -16.01
N CYS A 185 -1.66 24.31 -15.06
CA CYS A 185 -0.56 23.34 -15.15
C CYS A 185 -1.03 21.93 -15.55
N GLY A 186 -1.95 21.84 -16.52
CA GLY A 186 -2.33 20.56 -17.13
C GLY A 186 -3.32 19.71 -16.31
N ALA A 187 -3.94 20.28 -15.27
CA ALA A 187 -5.01 19.69 -14.47
C ALA A 187 -4.70 18.29 -13.92
N SER A 188 -3.42 17.94 -13.75
CA SER A 188 -2.99 16.61 -13.31
C SER A 188 -1.90 16.70 -12.25
N PHE A 189 -1.68 15.60 -11.56
CA PHE A 189 -0.58 15.43 -10.63
C PHE A 189 -0.11 13.97 -10.59
N ALA A 190 1.12 13.76 -10.16
CA ALA A 190 1.70 12.45 -9.94
C ALA A 190 2.38 12.39 -8.57
N VAL A 191 2.27 11.25 -7.89
CA VAL A 191 2.98 10.92 -6.65
C VAL A 191 3.97 9.81 -6.99
N GLU A 192 5.24 10.01 -6.69
CA GLU A 192 6.33 9.11 -7.09
C GLU A 192 7.27 8.86 -5.91
N ALA A 193 7.82 7.64 -5.83
CA ALA A 193 8.95 7.36 -4.94
C ALA A 193 10.27 7.73 -5.63
N VAL A 194 11.08 8.59 -4.99
CA VAL A 194 12.44 8.89 -5.43
C VAL A 194 13.34 7.72 -5.05
N ARG A 195 13.91 7.05 -6.05
CA ARG A 195 14.95 6.04 -5.81
C ARG A 195 16.23 6.72 -5.34
N ALA A 196 16.75 6.25 -4.21
CA ALA A 196 18.10 6.56 -3.74
C ALA A 196 19.15 5.83 -4.59
#